data_AF-A0A965X5N3-F1
#
_entry.id   AF-A0A965X5N3-F1
#
_cell.length_a   1.000
_cell.length_b   1.000
_cell.length_c   1.000
_cell.angle_alpha   90.00
_cell.angle_beta   90.00
_cell.angle_gamma   90.00
#
_symmetry.space_group_name_H-M   'P 1'
#
loop_
_entity.id
_entity.type
_entity.pdbx_description
1 polymer ?
#
loop_
_entity_poly.entity_id
_entity_poly.type
_entity_poly.pdbx_seq_one_letter_code
_entity_poly.pdbx_strand_id
1 'polypeptide(L)'
;MPEINETQTPAFAMREPFWFDMFDGTLAARNKANGSSMRLSEKQGGKIRFGGGLFVHTFDVLCPVAEFFDTHPEYFSEVKGKRTRELTQLCLTNPDVLKIVTQRVLERIRKDPQAKLFSVSQNDWRNPCECPACKAIDEREGSHAGTIITFVNQVAEAVEKEFPNVWIETLAYQYTRTPPKQVRPRHNVVPRLCTIECDFSHTLDQSRFAENTKFVEDIRGWSALTDKLFIWDYVTNFRGYLSPFPNLNALQGNVQFFKNNKVVGLFEQGAYQGRHGEFAELKAWLLAKWLWNPALPQKQLMDDFLTGYYGAAAPAVQRYID
;
A
#
# COMPACT_ATOMS: atom_id res chain seq x y z
N MET A 1 18.48 11.56 34.43
CA MET A 1 17.88 10.45 33.66
C MET A 1 18.88 9.30 33.68
N PRO A 2 18.44 8.03 33.78
CA PRO A 2 19.36 6.91 33.58
C PRO A 2 20.02 7.01 32.20
N GLU A 3 21.24 6.53 32.08
CA GLU A 3 21.94 6.43 30.80
C GLU A 3 21.24 5.36 29.96
N ILE A 4 20.49 5.80 28.93
CA ILE A 4 19.77 4.90 28.03
C ILE A 4 20.70 4.60 26.86
N ASN A 5 21.18 3.36 26.78
CA ASN A 5 21.90 2.83 25.61
C ASN A 5 21.04 1.75 24.94
N GLU A 6 20.19 2.17 24.01
CA GLU A 6 19.24 1.29 23.33
C GLU A 6 19.36 1.46 21.81
N THR A 7 19.61 0.36 21.10
CA THR A 7 19.54 0.29 19.64
C THR A 7 18.34 -0.55 19.24
N GLN A 8 17.51 -0.04 18.33
CA GLN A 8 16.29 -0.71 17.89
C GLN A 8 16.19 -0.67 16.35
N THR A 9 15.65 -1.73 15.75
CA THR A 9 15.36 -1.81 14.30
C THR A 9 13.86 -2.00 14.10
N PRO A 10 13.17 -1.12 13.33
CA PRO A 10 11.75 -1.28 13.08
C PRO A 10 11.46 -2.49 12.18
N ALA A 11 10.31 -3.13 12.37
CA ALA A 11 9.87 -4.23 11.53
C ALA A 11 9.57 -3.82 10.09
N PHE A 12 9.03 -2.61 9.87
CA PHE A 12 8.71 -2.07 8.54
C PHE A 12 9.40 -0.72 8.32
N ALA A 13 9.83 -0.47 7.08
CA ALA A 13 10.43 0.79 6.69
C ALA A 13 9.40 1.93 6.72
N MET A 14 8.22 1.70 6.12
CA MET A 14 7.09 2.62 6.15
C MET A 14 6.01 2.09 7.09
N ARG A 15 5.67 2.90 8.10
CA ARG A 15 4.69 2.57 9.15
C ARG A 15 3.60 3.63 9.14
N GLU A 16 2.47 3.30 8.54
CA GLU A 16 1.36 4.24 8.36
C GLU A 16 0.05 3.70 8.96
N PRO A 17 -0.14 3.80 10.30
CA PRO A 17 -1.47 3.72 10.89
C PRO A 17 -2.28 4.92 10.40
N PHE A 18 -3.08 4.73 9.35
CA PHE A 18 -3.78 5.81 8.67
C PHE A 18 -5.14 6.08 9.33
N TRP A 19 -5.06 6.62 10.55
CA TRP A 19 -6.18 7.05 11.38
C TRP A 19 -6.07 8.55 11.64
N PHE A 20 -7.21 9.25 11.73
CA PHE A 20 -7.24 10.71 11.82
C PHE A 20 -6.31 11.28 12.90
N ASP A 21 -6.35 10.72 14.10
CA ASP A 21 -5.56 11.21 15.25
C ASP A 21 -4.06 10.98 15.08
N MET A 22 -3.67 9.91 14.37
CA MET A 22 -2.27 9.58 14.10
C MET A 22 -1.62 10.54 13.10
N PHE A 23 -2.38 11.38 12.40
CA PHE A 23 -1.80 12.40 11.51
C PHE A 23 -1.06 13.51 12.26
N ASP A 24 -1.35 13.72 13.53
CA ASP A 24 -0.59 14.66 14.36
C ASP A 24 0.88 14.24 14.44
N GLY A 25 1.79 15.14 14.08
CA GLY A 25 3.22 14.82 14.02
C GLY A 25 3.82 14.45 15.38
N THR A 26 3.33 15.04 16.47
CA THR A 26 3.84 14.73 17.82
C THR A 26 3.40 13.33 18.24
N LEU A 27 2.14 12.98 18.01
CA LEU A 27 1.63 11.64 18.30
C LEU A 27 2.29 10.58 17.43
N ALA A 28 2.43 10.84 16.12
CA ALA A 28 3.11 9.96 15.18
C ALA A 28 4.56 9.72 15.60
N ALA A 29 5.32 10.78 15.90
CA ALA A 29 6.72 10.67 16.32
C ALA A 29 6.86 9.85 17.61
N ARG A 30 6.02 10.13 18.62
CA ARG A 30 6.00 9.36 19.88
C ARG A 30 5.68 7.89 19.68
N ASN A 31 4.85 7.57 18.68
CA ASN A 31 4.51 6.19 18.32
C ASN A 31 5.37 5.62 17.20
N LYS A 32 6.44 6.32 16.81
CA LYS A 32 7.40 5.90 15.78
C LYS A 32 6.73 5.63 14.42
N ALA A 33 5.56 6.20 14.14
CA ALA A 33 4.90 6.17 12.84
C ALA A 33 5.56 7.19 11.91
N ASN A 34 5.77 6.81 10.64
CA ASN A 34 6.55 7.61 9.67
C ASN A 34 6.00 7.55 8.24
N GLY A 35 4.74 7.16 8.08
CA GLY A 35 4.05 7.10 6.79
C GLY A 35 3.84 8.44 6.11
N SER A 36 3.34 8.39 4.87
CA SER A 36 3.20 9.55 3.98
C SER A 36 2.36 10.66 4.59
N SER A 37 1.31 10.29 5.31
CA SER A 37 0.29 11.21 5.84
C SER A 37 0.60 11.75 7.24
N MET A 38 1.61 11.19 7.91
CA MET A 38 2.07 11.68 9.21
C MET A 38 2.61 13.11 9.04
N ARG A 39 2.12 14.08 9.82
CA ARG A 39 2.54 15.50 9.73
C ARG A 39 3.82 15.74 10.54
N LEU A 40 4.84 14.92 10.28
CA LEU A 40 6.15 15.02 10.92
C LEU A 40 6.90 16.26 10.42
N SER A 41 7.49 16.99 11.35
CA SER A 41 8.50 18.03 11.09
C SER A 41 9.90 17.43 10.94
N GLU A 42 10.84 18.21 10.43
CA GLU A 42 12.25 17.80 10.31
C GLU A 42 12.85 17.42 11.67
N LYS A 43 12.50 18.15 12.74
CA LYS A 43 12.92 17.85 14.13
C LYS A 43 12.45 16.49 14.62
N GLN A 44 11.45 15.88 13.97
CA GLN A 44 10.87 14.59 14.33
C GLN A 44 11.43 13.43 13.49
N GLY A 45 12.48 13.65 12.68
CA GLY A 45 13.20 12.58 11.98
C GLY A 45 12.67 12.24 10.59
N GLY A 46 11.70 13.01 10.07
CA GLY A 46 11.19 12.86 8.70
C GLY A 46 10.26 11.66 8.50
N LYS A 47 9.88 11.41 7.24
CA LYS A 47 8.90 10.38 6.85
C LYS A 47 9.25 9.71 5.53
N ILE A 48 8.73 8.49 5.34
CA ILE A 48 8.64 7.88 4.02
C ILE A 48 7.32 8.34 3.40
N ARG A 49 7.39 8.97 2.23
CA ARG A 49 6.23 9.55 1.55
C ARG A 49 6.28 9.35 0.05
N PHE A 50 5.08 9.43 -0.53
CA PHE A 50 4.90 9.58 -1.97
C PHE A 50 5.20 11.03 -2.39
N GLY A 51 5.83 11.18 -3.56
CA GLY A 51 6.28 12.47 -4.08
C GLY A 51 5.58 12.90 -5.36
N GLY A 52 5.71 14.19 -5.68
CA GLY A 52 5.32 14.73 -7.00
C GLY A 52 3.83 14.61 -7.35
N GLY A 53 2.97 14.33 -6.37
CA GLY A 53 1.54 14.04 -6.58
C GLY A 53 1.26 12.63 -7.14
N LEU A 54 2.24 11.73 -7.08
CA LEU A 54 2.12 10.36 -7.61
C LEU A 54 1.88 9.36 -6.48
N PHE A 55 0.63 9.22 -6.06
CA PHE A 55 0.19 8.21 -5.08
C PHE A 55 -1.00 7.43 -5.63
N VAL A 56 -0.74 6.19 -6.06
CA VAL A 56 -1.67 5.24 -6.70
C VAL A 56 -2.52 5.83 -7.85
N HIS A 57 -3.16 4.98 -8.65
CA HIS A 57 -4.01 5.40 -9.78
C HIS A 57 -3.42 6.52 -10.66
N THR A 58 -2.11 6.46 -10.92
CA THR A 58 -1.35 7.55 -11.53
C THR A 58 -1.31 7.53 -13.06
N PHE A 59 -1.86 6.50 -13.70
CA PHE A 59 -1.87 6.42 -15.16
C PHE A 59 -2.54 7.63 -15.81
N ASP A 60 -3.72 8.06 -15.35
CA ASP A 60 -4.38 9.25 -15.91
C ASP A 60 -3.68 10.56 -15.52
N VAL A 61 -2.91 10.59 -14.43
CA VAL A 61 -2.06 11.75 -14.09
C VAL A 61 -0.85 11.85 -15.02
N LEU A 62 -0.28 10.71 -15.41
CA LEU A 62 0.94 10.63 -16.20
C LEU A 62 0.64 10.66 -17.70
N CYS A 63 -0.43 10.04 -18.17
CA CYS A 63 -0.87 10.07 -19.56
C CYS A 63 -2.40 10.30 -19.60
N PRO A 64 -2.85 11.56 -19.42
CA PRO A 64 -4.27 11.88 -19.28
C PRO A 64 -5.07 11.57 -20.54
N VAL A 65 -6.25 10.96 -20.35
CA VAL A 65 -7.22 10.73 -21.44
C VAL A 65 -7.60 12.04 -22.13
N ALA A 66 -7.79 13.10 -21.35
CA ALA A 66 -8.18 14.42 -21.85
C ALA A 66 -7.13 15.06 -22.78
N GLU A 67 -5.86 14.66 -22.64
CA GLU A 67 -4.75 15.22 -23.43
C GLU A 67 -4.51 14.39 -24.70
N PHE A 68 -4.59 13.07 -24.62
CA PHE A 68 -4.09 12.20 -25.69
C PHE A 68 -5.15 11.41 -26.45
N PHE A 69 -6.34 11.16 -25.90
CA PHE A 69 -7.23 10.15 -26.51
C PHE A 69 -7.71 10.52 -27.92
N ASP A 70 -8.00 11.80 -28.19
CA ASP A 70 -8.57 12.24 -29.46
C ASP A 70 -7.58 12.12 -30.63
N THR A 71 -6.27 12.21 -30.36
CA THR A 71 -5.21 12.10 -31.38
C THR A 71 -4.43 10.78 -31.31
N HIS A 72 -4.40 10.14 -30.13
CA HIS A 72 -3.66 8.92 -29.83
C HIS A 72 -4.50 7.90 -29.06
N PRO A 73 -5.64 7.43 -29.62
CA PRO A 73 -6.46 6.43 -28.94
C PRO A 73 -5.71 5.11 -28.67
N GLU A 74 -4.65 4.80 -29.44
CA GLU A 74 -3.78 3.64 -29.28
C GLU A 74 -2.93 3.65 -27.99
N TYR A 75 -2.85 4.79 -27.29
CA TYR A 75 -2.19 4.89 -25.97
C TYR A 75 -3.03 4.25 -24.87
N PHE A 76 -4.31 4.03 -25.13
CA PHE A 76 -5.29 3.58 -24.16
C PHE A 76 -5.75 2.16 -24.45
N SER A 77 -6.49 1.60 -23.51
CA SER A 77 -6.91 0.19 -23.52
C SER A 77 -7.72 -0.13 -24.76
N GLU A 78 -7.37 -1.23 -25.42
CA GLU A 78 -8.26 -1.92 -26.33
C GLU A 78 -9.09 -2.92 -25.54
N VAL A 79 -10.41 -2.85 -25.64
CA VAL A 79 -11.33 -3.80 -25.00
C VAL A 79 -12.29 -4.30 -26.07
N LYS A 80 -12.35 -5.62 -26.26
CA LYS A 80 -13.17 -6.25 -27.31
C LYS A 80 -12.90 -5.65 -28.70
N GLY A 81 -11.62 -5.37 -29.00
CA GLY A 81 -11.17 -4.81 -30.27
C GLY A 81 -11.43 -3.31 -30.46
N LYS A 82 -11.91 -2.58 -29.44
CA LYS A 82 -12.16 -1.13 -29.52
C LYS A 82 -11.32 -0.37 -28.49
N ARG A 83 -10.72 0.74 -28.91
CA ARG A 83 -10.05 1.69 -27.99
C ARG A 83 -11.07 2.43 -27.16
N THR A 84 -10.90 2.40 -25.84
CA THR A 84 -11.89 2.92 -24.89
C THR A 84 -11.37 4.18 -24.22
N ARG A 85 -12.21 5.22 -24.22
CA ARG A 85 -11.95 6.51 -23.55
C ARG A 85 -12.28 6.43 -22.06
N GLU A 86 -13.46 5.92 -21.75
CA GLU A 86 -14.00 5.87 -20.40
C GLU A 86 -13.46 4.66 -19.63
N LEU A 87 -13.17 4.87 -18.34
CA LEU A 87 -12.73 3.81 -17.42
C LEU A 87 -11.55 3.00 -18.01
N THR A 88 -10.65 3.68 -18.69
CA THR A 88 -9.57 3.07 -19.47
C THR A 88 -8.29 2.94 -18.65
N GLN A 89 -7.48 1.96 -19.03
CA GLN A 89 -6.08 1.85 -18.65
C GLN A 89 -5.19 2.29 -19.82
N LEU A 90 -3.87 2.31 -19.60
CA LEU A 90 -2.89 2.55 -20.66
C LEU A 90 -2.53 1.25 -21.40
N CYS A 91 -2.21 1.38 -22.68
CA CYS A 91 -1.59 0.33 -23.47
C CYS A 91 -0.09 0.27 -23.14
N LEU A 92 0.29 -0.59 -22.19
CA LEU A 92 1.65 -0.63 -21.64
C LEU A 92 2.70 -1.27 -22.57
N THR A 93 2.28 -1.79 -23.72
CA THR A 93 3.20 -2.24 -24.78
C THR A 93 3.45 -1.17 -25.84
N ASN A 94 2.82 0.01 -25.73
CA ASN A 94 3.06 1.11 -26.65
C ASN A 94 4.36 1.86 -26.25
N PRO A 95 5.35 1.98 -27.15
CA PRO A 95 6.64 2.62 -26.83
C PRO A 95 6.52 4.11 -26.52
N ASP A 96 5.55 4.82 -27.10
CA ASP A 96 5.34 6.24 -26.82
C ASP A 96 4.75 6.44 -25.43
N VAL A 97 3.83 5.57 -25.00
CA VAL A 97 3.30 5.58 -23.63
C VAL A 97 4.44 5.39 -22.62
N LEU A 98 5.36 4.45 -22.88
CA LEU A 98 6.53 4.24 -22.04
C LEU A 98 7.39 5.50 -21.97
N LYS A 99 7.66 6.15 -23.11
CA LYS A 99 8.44 7.38 -23.17
C LYS A 99 7.78 8.52 -22.40
N ILE A 100 6.48 8.77 -22.62
CA ILE A 100 5.71 9.83 -21.97
C ILE A 100 5.69 9.64 -20.46
N VAL A 101 5.33 8.43 -20.00
CA VAL A 101 5.25 8.11 -18.57
C VAL A 101 6.62 8.24 -17.92
N THR A 102 7.68 7.69 -18.53
CA THR A 102 9.04 7.78 -17.99
C THR A 102 9.49 9.23 -17.84
N GLN A 103 9.30 10.05 -18.88
CA GLN A 103 9.66 11.46 -18.84
C GLN A 103 8.92 12.20 -17.72
N ARG A 104 7.60 12.01 -17.62
CA ARG A 104 6.79 12.69 -16.61
C ARG A 104 7.12 12.24 -15.19
N VAL A 105 7.41 10.96 -14.98
CA VAL A 105 7.89 10.46 -13.68
C VAL A 105 9.21 11.13 -13.30
N LEU A 106 10.19 11.18 -14.19
CA LEU A 106 11.47 11.88 -13.95
C LEU A 106 11.25 13.36 -13.62
N GLU A 107 10.36 14.05 -14.35
CA GLU A 107 10.00 15.44 -14.06
C GLU A 107 9.34 15.62 -12.68
N ARG A 108 8.47 14.69 -12.26
CA ARG A 108 7.86 14.71 -10.93
C ARG A 108 8.90 14.45 -9.83
N ILE A 109 9.86 13.55 -10.05
CA ILE A 109 10.94 13.28 -9.10
C ILE A 109 11.86 14.50 -8.95
N ARG A 110 12.26 15.14 -10.05
CA ARG A 110 13.09 16.36 -10.01
C ARG A 110 12.46 17.51 -9.23
N LYS A 111 11.13 17.60 -9.25
CA LYS A 111 10.35 18.59 -8.47
C LYS A 111 10.23 18.25 -6.99
N ASP A 112 10.51 17.00 -6.62
CA ASP A 112 10.34 16.50 -5.25
C ASP A 112 11.40 15.43 -4.88
N PRO A 113 12.70 15.77 -4.92
CA PRO A 113 13.79 14.79 -4.81
C PRO A 113 13.94 14.18 -3.41
N GLN A 114 13.24 14.73 -2.40
CA GLN A 114 13.25 14.21 -1.04
C GLN A 114 12.24 13.06 -0.84
N ALA A 115 11.31 12.87 -1.76
CA ALA A 115 10.38 11.74 -1.69
C ALA A 115 11.08 10.43 -2.05
N LYS A 116 10.73 9.37 -1.34
CA LYS A 116 11.28 8.03 -1.56
C LYS A 116 10.46 7.22 -2.57
N LEU A 117 9.17 7.53 -2.72
CA LEU A 117 8.21 6.72 -3.46
C LEU A 117 7.50 7.54 -4.53
N PHE A 118 7.31 6.94 -5.70
CA PHE A 118 6.48 7.49 -6.77
C PHE A 118 5.70 6.34 -7.41
N SER A 119 4.37 6.47 -7.47
CA SER A 119 3.52 5.43 -8.07
C SER A 119 3.48 5.54 -9.59
N VAL A 120 3.65 4.41 -10.27
CA VAL A 120 3.34 4.20 -11.69
C VAL A 120 2.37 3.03 -11.75
N SER A 121 1.08 3.33 -11.65
CA SER A 121 0.07 2.32 -11.30
C SER A 121 -1.24 2.50 -12.07
N GLN A 122 -1.90 1.38 -12.35
CA GLN A 122 -3.22 1.31 -12.96
C GLN A 122 -4.25 2.25 -12.33
N ASN A 123 -5.14 2.81 -13.15
CA ASN A 123 -6.34 3.51 -12.69
C ASN A 123 -7.29 2.53 -11.96
N ASP A 124 -8.25 3.05 -11.21
CA ASP A 124 -9.22 2.21 -10.47
C ASP A 124 -10.34 1.64 -11.35
N TRP A 125 -9.95 1.00 -12.47
CA TRP A 125 -10.87 0.49 -13.49
C TRP A 125 -10.53 -0.95 -13.89
N ARG A 126 -11.52 -1.70 -14.39
CA ARG A 126 -11.43 -3.14 -14.69
C ARG A 126 -11.27 -3.46 -16.18
N ASN A 127 -10.76 -2.52 -16.97
CA ASN A 127 -10.58 -2.65 -18.41
C ASN A 127 -9.08 -2.73 -18.76
N PRO A 128 -8.41 -3.87 -18.53
CA PRO A 128 -7.03 -4.03 -19.02
C PRO A 128 -6.98 -3.91 -20.54
N CYS A 129 -5.82 -3.52 -21.07
CA CYS A 129 -5.62 -3.50 -22.52
C CYS A 129 -5.52 -4.95 -23.06
N GLU A 130 -6.42 -5.31 -23.96
CA GLU A 130 -6.52 -6.63 -24.60
C GLU A 130 -5.84 -6.66 -25.98
N CYS A 131 -5.09 -5.63 -26.35
CA CYS A 131 -4.41 -5.58 -27.64
C CYS A 131 -3.45 -6.79 -27.78
N PRO A 132 -3.16 -7.27 -29.01
CA PRO A 132 -2.39 -8.50 -29.20
C PRO A 132 -1.04 -8.54 -28.45
N ALA A 133 -0.35 -7.40 -28.34
CA ALA A 133 0.93 -7.32 -27.65
C ALA A 133 0.80 -7.45 -26.11
N CYS A 134 -0.16 -6.74 -25.49
CA CYS A 134 -0.44 -6.88 -24.06
C CYS A 134 -0.91 -8.30 -23.73
N LYS A 135 -1.85 -8.81 -24.53
CA LYS A 135 -2.38 -10.17 -24.38
C LYS A 135 -1.29 -11.24 -24.46
N ALA A 136 -0.36 -11.14 -25.41
CA ALA A 136 0.73 -12.10 -25.54
C ALA A 136 1.66 -12.15 -24.30
N ILE A 137 1.88 -11.01 -23.63
CA ILE A 137 2.62 -10.96 -22.38
C ILE A 137 1.80 -11.63 -21.28
N ASP A 138 0.54 -11.24 -21.12
CA ASP A 138 -0.29 -11.71 -20.02
C ASP A 138 -0.59 -13.22 -20.11
N GLU A 139 -0.76 -13.77 -21.31
CA GLU A 139 -0.92 -15.21 -21.53
C GLU A 139 0.35 -15.99 -21.16
N ARG A 140 1.53 -15.48 -21.54
CA ARG A 140 2.82 -16.08 -21.18
C ARG A 140 3.04 -16.06 -19.67
N GLU A 141 2.71 -14.95 -19.03
CA GLU A 141 2.88 -14.75 -17.59
C GLU A 141 1.74 -15.36 -16.77
N GLY A 142 0.61 -15.70 -17.39
CA GLY A 142 -0.60 -16.18 -16.72
C GLY A 142 -1.31 -15.12 -15.86
N SER A 143 -1.01 -13.83 -16.06
CA SER A 143 -1.57 -12.72 -15.28
C SER A 143 -1.34 -11.38 -15.98
N HIS A 144 -2.30 -10.45 -15.84
CA HIS A 144 -2.16 -9.05 -16.26
C HIS A 144 -1.07 -8.27 -15.51
N ALA A 145 -0.62 -8.78 -14.36
CA ALA A 145 0.56 -8.25 -13.68
C ALA A 145 1.82 -8.39 -14.56
N GLY A 146 1.85 -9.33 -15.51
CA GLY A 146 2.94 -9.52 -16.45
C GLY A 146 3.25 -8.25 -17.24
N THR A 147 2.22 -7.68 -17.86
CA THR A 147 2.33 -6.43 -18.62
C THR A 147 2.68 -5.24 -17.72
N ILE A 148 2.08 -5.13 -16.53
CA ILE A 148 2.40 -4.05 -15.57
C ILE A 148 3.87 -4.09 -15.14
N ILE A 149 4.35 -5.24 -14.67
CA ILE A 149 5.73 -5.35 -14.16
C ILE A 149 6.75 -5.15 -15.28
N THR A 150 6.47 -5.65 -16.48
CA THR A 150 7.33 -5.42 -17.66
C THR A 150 7.48 -3.92 -17.97
N PHE A 151 6.38 -3.17 -17.88
CA PHE A 151 6.40 -1.72 -18.11
C PHE A 151 7.07 -0.95 -16.98
N VAL A 152 6.66 -1.20 -15.74
CA VAL A 152 7.15 -0.50 -14.55
C VAL A 152 8.65 -0.75 -14.34
N ASN A 153 9.16 -1.94 -14.68
CA ASN A 153 10.59 -2.21 -14.66
C ASN A 153 11.38 -1.28 -15.59
N GLN A 154 10.88 -0.98 -16.79
CA GLN A 154 11.57 -0.09 -17.73
C GLN A 154 11.56 1.36 -17.23
N VAL A 155 10.45 1.81 -16.64
CA VAL A 155 10.38 3.14 -15.99
C VAL A 155 11.36 3.21 -14.82
N ALA A 156 11.37 2.18 -13.96
CA ALA A 156 12.24 2.13 -12.80
C ALA A 156 13.73 2.05 -13.16
N GLU A 157 14.08 1.40 -14.26
CA GLU A 157 15.46 1.40 -14.81
C GLU A 157 15.89 2.80 -15.24
N ALA A 158 15.02 3.55 -15.92
CA ALA A 158 15.32 4.93 -16.30
C ALA A 158 15.46 5.85 -15.08
N VAL A 159 14.59 5.67 -14.08
CA VAL A 159 14.64 6.42 -12.82
C VAL A 159 15.93 6.16 -12.05
N GLU A 160 16.37 4.91 -11.95
CA GLU A 160 17.57 4.52 -11.21
C GLU A 160 18.84 5.24 -11.70
N LYS A 161 18.92 5.54 -13.00
CA LYS A 161 20.07 6.24 -13.62
C LYS A 161 20.29 7.64 -13.05
N GLU A 162 19.23 8.32 -12.62
CA GLU A 162 19.29 9.68 -12.04
C GLU A 162 19.02 9.68 -10.52
N PHE A 163 18.20 8.74 -10.04
CA PHE A 163 17.68 8.71 -8.67
C PHE A 163 17.77 7.30 -8.07
N PRO A 164 18.98 6.79 -7.74
CA PRO A 164 19.19 5.41 -7.33
C PRO A 164 18.50 5.03 -6.00
N ASN A 165 18.11 6.02 -5.19
CA ASN A 165 17.46 5.80 -3.89
C ASN A 165 15.91 5.84 -3.96
N VAL A 166 15.34 6.09 -5.14
CA VAL A 166 13.89 6.15 -5.35
C VAL A 166 13.32 4.76 -5.62
N TRP A 167 12.16 4.50 -5.03
CA TRP A 167 11.35 3.33 -5.30
C TRP A 167 10.14 3.70 -6.16
N ILE A 168 9.90 2.89 -7.18
CA ILE A 168 8.70 2.98 -8.01
C ILE A 168 7.68 1.98 -7.49
N GLU A 169 6.55 2.50 -7.04
CA GLU A 169 5.45 1.68 -6.55
C GLU A 169 4.46 1.39 -7.68
N THR A 170 3.86 0.20 -7.65
CA THR A 170 2.73 -0.13 -8.53
C THR A 170 1.72 -1.00 -7.80
N LEU A 171 0.45 -0.85 -8.13
CA LEU A 171 -0.60 -1.72 -7.61
C LEU A 171 -0.52 -3.11 -8.24
N ALA A 172 -0.71 -4.13 -7.40
CA ALA A 172 -1.12 -5.49 -7.76
C ALA A 172 -2.55 -5.67 -7.22
N TYR A 173 -3.51 -5.13 -7.97
CA TYR A 173 -4.86 -4.85 -7.49
C TYR A 173 -5.91 -5.27 -8.53
N GLN A 174 -7.04 -5.81 -8.06
CA GLN A 174 -8.10 -6.32 -8.93
C GLN A 174 -7.57 -7.27 -10.02
N TYR A 175 -7.58 -6.84 -11.29
CA TYR A 175 -7.20 -7.66 -12.43
C TYR A 175 -5.70 -7.98 -12.50
N THR A 176 -4.86 -7.28 -11.72
CA THR A 176 -3.41 -7.53 -11.61
C THR A 176 -2.98 -8.11 -10.27
N ARG A 177 -3.93 -8.57 -9.45
CA ARG A 177 -3.64 -9.09 -8.09
C ARG A 177 -2.76 -10.34 -8.12
N THR A 178 -3.01 -11.24 -9.09
CA THR A 178 -2.25 -12.48 -9.22
C THR A 178 -0.83 -12.22 -9.72
N PRO A 179 0.22 -12.75 -9.06
CA PRO A 179 1.60 -12.54 -9.50
C PRO A 179 1.87 -13.18 -10.86
N PRO A 180 2.76 -12.58 -11.67
CA PRO A 180 3.17 -13.18 -12.95
C PRO A 180 4.12 -14.36 -12.75
N LYS A 181 4.14 -15.31 -13.70
CA LYS A 181 4.95 -16.53 -13.59
C LYS A 181 6.46 -16.27 -13.68
N GLN A 182 6.91 -15.48 -14.66
CA GLN A 182 8.32 -15.41 -15.05
C GLN A 182 8.94 -14.03 -14.80
N VAL A 183 8.25 -12.95 -15.19
CA VAL A 183 8.78 -11.60 -14.97
C VAL A 183 8.89 -11.33 -13.46
N ARG A 184 9.94 -10.60 -13.06
CA ARG A 184 10.22 -10.23 -11.67
C ARG A 184 10.28 -8.71 -11.54
N PRO A 185 9.75 -8.11 -10.47
CA PRO A 185 10.00 -6.71 -10.17
C PRO A 185 11.50 -6.42 -10.06
N ARG A 186 11.97 -5.28 -10.59
CA ARG A 186 13.32 -4.78 -10.27
C ARG A 186 13.46 -4.51 -8.78
N HIS A 187 14.69 -4.42 -8.30
CA HIS A 187 14.99 -4.18 -6.88
C HIS A 187 14.45 -2.83 -6.35
N ASN A 188 14.19 -1.86 -7.24
CA ASN A 188 13.59 -0.57 -6.94
C ASN A 188 12.09 -0.48 -7.34
N VAL A 189 11.44 -1.61 -7.65
CA VAL A 189 9.99 -1.70 -7.90
C VAL A 189 9.32 -2.36 -6.69
N VAL A 190 8.25 -1.74 -6.19
CA VAL A 190 7.52 -2.18 -5.00
C VAL A 190 6.06 -2.43 -5.36
N PRO A 191 5.64 -3.69 -5.57
CA PRO A 191 4.24 -4.05 -5.73
C PRO A 191 3.46 -3.79 -4.43
N ARG A 192 2.25 -3.22 -4.55
CA ARG A 192 1.31 -3.01 -3.45
C ARG A 192 0.04 -3.82 -3.65
N LEU A 193 -0.27 -4.68 -2.66
CA LEU A 193 -1.54 -5.41 -2.62
C LEU A 193 -2.52 -4.74 -1.64
N CYS A 194 -3.82 -5.02 -1.82
CA CYS A 194 -4.90 -4.48 -1.00
C CYS A 194 -5.77 -5.62 -0.45
N THR A 195 -6.18 -5.55 0.81
CA THR A 195 -6.98 -6.62 1.48
C THR A 195 -8.50 -6.46 1.29
N ILE A 196 -8.97 -5.60 0.38
CA ILE A 196 -10.35 -5.09 0.34
C ILE A 196 -11.46 -6.17 0.33
N GLU A 197 -11.21 -7.32 -0.28
CA GLU A 197 -12.14 -8.46 -0.36
C GLU A 197 -12.09 -9.42 0.83
N CYS A 198 -11.14 -9.27 1.75
CA CYS A 198 -10.91 -10.24 2.81
C CYS A 198 -11.93 -10.13 3.94
N ASP A 199 -12.12 -11.23 4.65
CA ASP A 199 -12.61 -11.24 6.02
C ASP A 199 -11.54 -10.64 6.95
N PHE A 200 -12.00 -9.76 7.84
CA PHE A 200 -11.17 -9.04 8.80
C PHE A 200 -11.39 -9.53 10.24
N SER A 201 -12.32 -10.47 10.47
CA SER A 201 -12.62 -10.98 11.81
C SER A 201 -11.58 -11.97 12.34
N HIS A 202 -10.83 -12.60 11.44
CA HIS A 202 -9.71 -13.49 11.75
C HIS A 202 -8.44 -12.99 11.10
N THR A 203 -7.29 -13.45 11.58
CA THR A 203 -6.02 -13.25 10.89
C THR A 203 -6.13 -13.74 9.44
N LEU A 204 -5.55 -13.00 8.50
CA LEU A 204 -5.68 -13.28 7.07
C LEU A 204 -5.34 -14.73 6.69
N ASP A 205 -4.31 -15.32 7.30
CA ASP A 205 -3.86 -16.69 7.02
C ASP A 205 -4.54 -17.78 7.84
N GLN A 206 -5.46 -17.41 8.72
CA GLN A 206 -6.29 -18.32 9.52
C GLN A 206 -7.74 -18.36 9.04
N SER A 207 -8.18 -17.31 8.36
CA SER A 207 -9.51 -17.23 7.79
C SER A 207 -9.71 -18.28 6.70
N ARG A 208 -10.87 -18.95 6.72
CA ARG A 208 -11.24 -20.00 5.74
C ARG A 208 -12.00 -19.48 4.54
N PHE A 209 -12.27 -18.18 4.48
CA PHE A 209 -12.95 -17.58 3.34
C PHE A 209 -12.06 -17.68 2.08
N ALA A 210 -12.70 -17.87 0.93
CA ALA A 210 -11.99 -18.10 -0.34
C ALA A 210 -11.17 -16.88 -0.74
N GLU A 211 -11.66 -15.69 -0.42
CA GLU A 211 -11.02 -14.40 -0.63
C GLU A 211 -9.70 -14.31 0.14
N ASN A 212 -9.70 -14.64 1.43
CA ASN A 212 -8.50 -14.68 2.27
C ASN A 212 -7.50 -15.74 1.79
N THR A 213 -7.99 -16.94 1.48
CA THR A 213 -7.13 -18.03 0.97
C THR A 213 -6.39 -17.57 -0.29
N LYS A 214 -7.13 -16.99 -1.24
CA LYS A 214 -6.55 -16.48 -2.49
C LYS A 214 -5.62 -15.29 -2.27
N PHE A 215 -5.95 -14.39 -1.34
CA PHE A 215 -5.07 -13.27 -1.00
C PHE A 215 -3.75 -13.73 -0.36
N VAL A 216 -3.80 -14.73 0.52
CA VAL A 216 -2.62 -15.34 1.14
C VAL A 216 -1.75 -16.02 0.09
N GLU A 217 -2.35 -16.73 -0.86
CA GLU A 217 -1.64 -17.29 -2.03
C GLU A 217 -0.99 -16.20 -2.88
N ASP A 218 -1.72 -15.13 -3.19
CA ASP A 218 -1.22 -13.99 -3.96
C ASP A 218 -0.02 -13.33 -3.25
N ILE A 219 -0.11 -13.04 -1.93
CA ILE A 219 1.00 -12.46 -1.16
C ILE A 219 2.22 -13.40 -1.15
N ARG A 220 2.02 -14.69 -0.89
CA ARG A 220 3.13 -15.66 -0.87
C ARG A 220 3.78 -15.74 -2.23
N GLY A 221 2.99 -15.77 -3.30
CA GLY A 221 3.47 -15.76 -4.68
C GLY A 221 4.29 -14.51 -4.99
N TRP A 222 3.78 -13.32 -4.68
CA TRP A 222 4.52 -12.06 -4.84
C TRP A 222 5.80 -12.02 -4.00
N SER A 223 5.76 -12.50 -2.76
CA SER A 223 6.93 -12.54 -1.88
C SER A 223 8.02 -13.49 -2.39
N ALA A 224 7.67 -14.47 -3.23
CA ALA A 224 8.67 -15.29 -3.91
C ALA A 224 9.37 -14.53 -5.05
N LEU A 225 8.77 -13.47 -5.58
CA LEU A 225 9.29 -12.72 -6.73
C LEU A 225 10.11 -11.48 -6.39
N THR A 226 9.93 -10.94 -5.19
CA THR A 226 10.60 -9.71 -4.73
C THR A 226 10.94 -9.80 -3.24
N ASP A 227 11.86 -8.95 -2.79
CA ASP A 227 12.24 -8.77 -1.38
C ASP A 227 11.48 -7.63 -0.69
N LYS A 228 10.66 -6.87 -1.44
CA LYS A 228 9.96 -5.69 -0.95
C LYS A 228 8.54 -5.60 -1.51
N LEU A 229 7.57 -5.79 -0.62
CA LEU A 229 6.15 -5.56 -0.88
C LEU A 229 5.61 -4.44 -0.01
N PHE A 230 4.59 -3.75 -0.51
CA PHE A 230 3.72 -2.87 0.27
C PHE A 230 2.33 -3.48 0.42
N ILE A 231 1.65 -3.17 1.51
CA ILE A 231 0.24 -3.53 1.69
C ILE A 231 -0.57 -2.28 2.03
N TRP A 232 -1.76 -2.25 1.46
CA TRP A 232 -2.89 -1.43 1.89
C TRP A 232 -3.89 -2.33 2.61
N ASP A 233 -3.89 -2.29 3.94
CA ASP A 233 -4.83 -3.04 4.77
C ASP A 233 -6.01 -2.14 5.20
N TYR A 234 -7.20 -2.71 5.35
CA TYR A 234 -8.41 -1.99 5.74
C TYR A 234 -8.79 -2.38 7.16
N VAL A 235 -8.71 -1.42 8.09
CA VAL A 235 -8.80 -1.71 9.54
C VAL A 235 -10.00 -1.04 10.22
N THR A 236 -10.96 -0.56 9.44
CA THR A 236 -12.19 0.08 9.94
C THR A 236 -13.42 -0.28 9.10
N ASN A 237 -14.61 0.00 9.63
CA ASN A 237 -15.86 -0.11 8.90
C ASN A 237 -16.17 1.17 8.11
N PHE A 238 -15.90 1.17 6.80
CA PHE A 238 -16.18 2.31 5.93
C PHE A 238 -17.67 2.59 5.69
N ARG A 239 -18.59 1.67 6.02
CA ARG A 239 -20.03 1.94 5.98
C ARG A 239 -20.52 2.76 7.17
N GLY A 240 -19.75 2.77 8.26
CA GLY A 240 -20.06 3.54 9.45
C GLY A 240 -18.91 3.44 10.45
N TYR A 241 -18.12 4.51 10.58
CA TYR A 241 -16.93 4.50 11.44
C TYR A 241 -17.24 4.23 12.92
N LEU A 242 -18.44 4.58 13.40
CA LEU A 242 -18.87 4.32 14.78
C LEU A 242 -19.45 2.90 14.97
N SER A 243 -19.73 2.19 13.89
CA SER A 243 -20.29 0.84 13.98
C SER A 243 -19.21 -0.15 14.42
N PRO A 244 -19.57 -1.15 15.26
CA PRO A 244 -18.64 -2.20 15.64
C PRO A 244 -17.95 -2.83 14.42
N PHE A 245 -16.64 -2.98 14.48
CA PHE A 245 -15.85 -3.67 13.48
C PHE A 245 -14.92 -4.67 14.18
N PRO A 246 -15.31 -5.96 14.25
CA PRO A 246 -14.66 -6.96 15.10
C PRO A 246 -13.36 -7.50 14.49
N ASN A 247 -12.40 -6.61 14.21
CA ASN A 247 -11.10 -6.96 13.60
C ASN A 247 -9.90 -6.78 14.55
N LEU A 248 -10.11 -6.26 15.76
CA LEU A 248 -9.02 -5.91 16.70
C LEU A 248 -8.09 -7.10 16.96
N ASN A 249 -8.65 -8.29 17.17
CA ASN A 249 -7.90 -9.52 17.44
C ASN A 249 -7.14 -10.07 16.22
N ALA A 250 -7.49 -9.65 15.01
CA ALA A 250 -6.78 -10.03 13.79
C ALA A 250 -5.55 -9.14 13.51
N LEU A 251 -5.52 -7.91 14.03
CA LEU A 251 -4.52 -6.90 13.66
C LEU A 251 -3.07 -7.36 13.91
N GLN A 252 -2.78 -7.92 15.09
CA GLN A 252 -1.41 -8.39 15.38
C GLN A 252 -1.00 -9.51 14.42
N GLY A 253 -1.89 -10.49 14.23
CA GLY A 253 -1.64 -11.62 13.33
C GLY A 253 -1.39 -11.16 11.90
N ASN A 254 -2.18 -10.19 11.42
CA ASN A 254 -2.01 -9.63 10.07
C ASN A 254 -0.65 -8.96 9.92
N VAL A 255 -0.25 -8.12 10.88
CA VAL A 255 1.06 -7.46 10.86
C VAL A 255 2.20 -8.48 10.89
N GLN A 256 2.10 -9.55 11.69
CA GLN A 256 3.08 -10.64 11.71
C GLN A 256 3.13 -11.39 10.37
N PHE A 257 1.97 -11.71 9.81
CA PHE A 257 1.86 -12.35 8.50
C PHE A 257 2.53 -11.50 7.42
N PHE A 258 2.26 -10.19 7.36
CA PHE A 258 2.90 -9.28 6.42
C PHE A 258 4.43 -9.23 6.61
N LYS A 259 4.91 -9.14 7.85
CA LYS A 259 6.35 -9.15 8.14
C LYS A 259 7.01 -10.43 7.61
N ASN A 260 6.37 -11.58 7.78
CA ASN A 260 6.88 -12.88 7.36
C ASN A 260 6.85 -13.08 5.83
N ASN A 261 6.11 -12.24 5.09
CA ASN A 261 6.00 -12.29 3.63
C ASN A 261 6.67 -11.09 2.94
N LYS A 262 7.79 -10.61 3.50
CA LYS A 262 8.65 -9.57 2.89
C LYS A 262 7.94 -8.24 2.63
N VAL A 263 6.91 -7.93 3.41
CA VAL A 263 6.31 -6.60 3.40
C VAL A 263 7.23 -5.64 4.15
N VAL A 264 7.52 -4.50 3.54
CA VAL A 264 8.40 -3.46 4.07
C VAL A 264 7.68 -2.13 4.29
N GLY A 265 6.45 -2.00 3.81
CA GLY A 265 5.59 -0.84 4.07
C GLY A 265 4.15 -1.24 4.28
N LEU A 266 3.57 -0.77 5.38
CA LEU A 266 2.18 -1.03 5.74
C LEU A 266 1.41 0.28 5.85
N PHE A 267 0.32 0.34 5.10
CA PHE A 267 -0.69 1.37 5.14
C PHE A 267 -1.98 0.76 5.71
N GLU A 268 -2.23 1.02 6.98
CA GLU A 268 -3.36 0.49 7.74
C GLU A 268 -4.51 1.51 7.71
N GLN A 269 -5.37 1.40 6.71
CA GLN A 269 -6.43 2.37 6.45
C GLN A 269 -7.55 2.29 7.48
N GLY A 270 -7.55 3.26 8.39
CA GLY A 270 -8.56 3.43 9.43
C GLY A 270 -9.58 4.52 9.13
N ALA A 271 -10.27 4.96 10.18
CA ALA A 271 -11.17 6.11 10.13
C ALA A 271 -10.36 7.41 9.99
N TYR A 272 -10.06 7.78 8.74
CA TYR A 272 -9.16 8.90 8.43
C TYR A 272 -9.89 10.21 8.13
N GLN A 273 -11.19 10.15 7.80
CA GLN A 273 -11.97 11.33 7.40
C GLN A 273 -12.60 12.07 8.58
N GLY A 274 -12.45 11.54 9.80
CA GLY A 274 -13.02 12.15 11.00
C GLY A 274 -12.48 11.52 12.26
N ARG A 275 -12.70 12.21 13.39
CA ARG A 275 -12.33 11.73 14.72
C ARG A 275 -13.28 10.63 15.18
N HIS A 276 -12.83 9.84 16.14
CA HIS A 276 -13.65 8.93 16.95
C HIS A 276 -14.36 7.81 16.18
N GLY A 277 -13.64 7.06 15.35
CA GLY A 277 -14.11 5.75 14.91
C GLY A 277 -14.16 4.74 16.06
N GLU A 278 -14.77 3.58 15.83
CA GLU A 278 -14.82 2.49 16.80
C GLU A 278 -13.40 2.08 17.21
N PHE A 279 -13.08 2.34 18.48
CA PHE A 279 -11.76 2.17 19.08
C PHE A 279 -10.62 2.79 18.26
N ALA A 280 -10.85 3.92 17.58
CA ALA A 280 -9.88 4.54 16.68
C ALA A 280 -8.52 4.78 17.35
N GLU A 281 -8.51 5.39 18.54
CA GLU A 281 -7.28 5.72 19.25
C GLU A 281 -6.53 4.45 19.72
N LEU A 282 -7.27 3.43 20.16
CA LEU A 282 -6.72 2.13 20.57
C LEU A 282 -6.12 1.39 19.35
N LYS A 283 -6.89 1.24 18.26
CA LYS A 283 -6.44 0.54 17.04
C LYS A 283 -5.25 1.25 16.41
N ALA A 284 -5.29 2.58 16.30
CA ALA A 284 -4.17 3.36 15.78
C ALA A 284 -2.90 3.18 16.62
N TRP A 285 -3.02 3.20 17.95
CA TRP A 285 -1.89 3.03 18.86
C TRP A 285 -1.31 1.61 18.80
N LEU A 286 -2.16 0.57 18.87
CA LEU A 286 -1.76 -0.83 18.76
C LEU A 286 -1.03 -1.11 17.46
N LEU A 287 -1.61 -0.66 16.33
CA LEU A 287 -0.98 -0.78 15.02
C LEU A 287 0.37 -0.09 15.01
N ALA A 288 0.50 1.13 15.55
CA ALA A 288 1.80 1.80 15.62
C ALA A 288 2.84 1.01 16.43
N LYS A 289 2.45 0.35 17.52
CA LYS A 289 3.34 -0.54 18.29
C LYS A 289 3.75 -1.77 17.48
N TRP A 290 2.81 -2.46 16.86
CA TRP A 290 3.12 -3.68 16.09
C TRP A 290 3.87 -3.38 14.78
N LEU A 291 3.60 -2.25 14.14
CA LEU A 291 4.37 -1.74 13.00
C LEU A 291 5.84 -1.45 13.38
N TRP A 292 6.10 -1.13 14.65
CA TRP A 292 7.48 -1.07 15.15
C TRP A 292 8.02 -2.45 15.49
N ASN A 293 7.28 -3.22 16.29
CA ASN A 293 7.64 -4.57 16.73
C ASN A 293 6.40 -5.50 16.81
N PRO A 294 6.20 -6.39 15.82
CA PRO A 294 5.04 -7.29 15.75
C PRO A 294 4.99 -8.34 16.87
N ALA A 295 6.11 -8.56 17.58
CA ALA A 295 6.21 -9.53 18.66
C ALA A 295 5.73 -8.99 20.02
N LEU A 296 5.37 -7.70 20.12
CA LEU A 296 4.85 -7.12 21.36
C LEU A 296 3.53 -7.79 21.76
N PRO A 297 3.40 -8.31 22.99
CA PRO A 297 2.26 -9.12 23.38
C PRO A 297 0.97 -8.29 23.45
N GLN A 298 -0.07 -8.71 22.72
CA GLN A 298 -1.35 -8.00 22.65
C GLN A 298 -1.93 -7.69 24.02
N LYS A 299 -1.97 -8.68 24.93
CA LYS A 299 -2.54 -8.48 26.26
C LYS A 299 -1.88 -7.33 27.02
N GLN A 300 -0.54 -7.26 27.01
CA GLN A 300 0.19 -6.20 27.73
C GLN A 300 -0.09 -4.82 27.12
N LEU A 301 -0.12 -4.73 25.79
CA LEU A 301 -0.44 -3.49 25.09
C LEU A 301 -1.88 -3.03 25.36
N MET A 302 -2.83 -3.98 25.35
CA MET A 302 -4.22 -3.73 25.71
C MET A 302 -4.34 -3.22 27.15
N ASP A 303 -3.75 -3.92 28.12
CA ASP A 303 -3.78 -3.53 29.53
C ASP A 303 -3.20 -2.11 29.73
N ASP A 304 -2.06 -1.81 29.09
CA ASP A 304 -1.39 -0.50 29.14
C ASP A 304 -2.27 0.61 28.56
N PHE A 305 -2.76 0.44 27.33
CA PHE A 305 -3.60 1.46 26.69
C PHE A 305 -4.91 1.65 27.44
N LEU A 306 -5.61 0.57 27.79
CA LEU A 306 -6.91 0.68 28.43
C LEU A 306 -6.79 1.37 29.78
N THR A 307 -5.80 1.01 30.59
CA THR A 307 -5.54 1.64 31.89
C THR A 307 -5.13 3.11 31.72
N GLY A 308 -4.23 3.42 30.80
CA GLY A 308 -3.72 4.77 30.61
C GLY A 308 -4.73 5.74 29.97
N TYR A 309 -5.55 5.24 29.03
CA TYR A 309 -6.49 6.06 28.27
C TYR A 309 -7.87 6.14 28.92
N TYR A 310 -8.43 5.01 29.38
CA TYR A 310 -9.77 4.95 29.98
C TYR A 310 -9.77 4.99 31.51
N GLY A 311 -8.62 4.80 32.16
CA GLY A 311 -8.50 4.88 33.62
C GLY A 311 -9.42 3.90 34.35
N ALA A 312 -10.26 4.42 35.25
CA ALA A 312 -11.20 3.60 36.02
C ALA A 312 -12.22 2.83 35.16
N ALA A 313 -12.46 3.25 33.91
CA ALA A 313 -13.36 2.56 32.99
C ALA A 313 -12.72 1.36 32.26
N ALA A 314 -11.40 1.16 32.37
CA ALA A 314 -10.67 0.11 31.66
C ALA A 314 -11.31 -1.30 31.78
N PRO A 315 -11.75 -1.77 32.98
CA PRO A 315 -12.37 -3.10 33.09
C PRO A 315 -13.71 -3.21 32.34
N ALA A 316 -14.47 -2.12 32.21
CA ALA A 316 -15.74 -2.13 31.47
C ALA A 316 -15.50 -2.16 29.96
N VAL A 317 -14.49 -1.41 29.48
CA VAL A 317 -14.10 -1.41 28.07
C VAL A 317 -13.51 -2.77 27.67
N GLN A 318 -12.64 -3.36 28.49
CA GLN A 318 -12.11 -4.70 28.23
C GLN A 318 -13.23 -5.75 28.09
N ARG A 319 -14.22 -5.75 29.01
CA ARG A 319 -15.38 -6.64 28.92
C ARG A 319 -16.26 -6.45 27.68
N TYR A 320 -16.22 -5.28 27.05
CA TYR A 320 -16.92 -5.06 25.78
C TYR A 320 -16.13 -5.60 24.59
N ILE A 321 -14.80 -5.61 24.70
CA ILE A 321 -13.89 -6.12 23.67
C ILE A 321 -13.80 -7.65 23.68
N ASP A 322 -13.86 -8.24 24.88
CA ASP A 322 -13.91 -9.70 25.12
C ASP A 322 -15.22 -10.33 24.62
#